data_AF-A0A0P1GPS4-F1
#
_entry.id   AF-A0A0P1GPS4-F1
#
_cell.length_a   1.000
_cell.length_b   1.000
_cell.length_c   1.000
_cell.angle_alpha   90.00
_cell.angle_beta   90.00
_cell.angle_gamma   90.00
#
_symmetry.space_group_name_H-M   'P 1'
#
loop_
_entity.id
_entity.type
_entity.pdbx_description
1 polymer ?
#
loop_
_entity_poly.entity_id
_entity_poly.type
_entity_poly.pdbx_seq_one_letter_code
_entity_poly.pdbx_strand_id
1 'polypeptide(L)'
;MNVTVHASVFHGGGQKGDFGWMLEQPEYDGAFFIFNDNEGEFLAYQSDQGKSGPGCMPGGGNAAIRPWQCATPPRAGGIPTGSYNITDANGNHGYPSLTPEVKGYIDTAVAFIAKRIADTGCTDVYYSSDGNGGLGTHIFSPSPEVTSYIVSKINSLGTVDS
;
A
#
# COMPACT_ATOMS: atom_id res chain seq x y z
N MET A 1 -3.32 16.06 14.61
CA MET A 1 -3.44 14.61 14.86
C MET A 1 -2.06 14.03 14.63
N ASN A 2 -1.52 13.22 15.55
CA ASN A 2 -0.21 12.62 15.37
C ASN A 2 -0.42 11.20 14.83
N VAL A 3 0.09 10.93 13.63
CA VAL A 3 0.02 9.60 13.00
C VAL A 3 1.32 8.88 13.29
N THR A 4 1.26 7.62 13.69
CA THR A 4 2.41 6.73 13.84
C THR A 4 2.46 5.77 12.66
N VAL A 5 3.62 5.66 12.02
CA VAL A 5 3.86 4.79 10.87
C VAL A 5 4.64 3.56 11.33
N HIS A 6 4.05 2.40 11.10
CA HIS A 6 4.53 1.09 11.53
C HIS A 6 4.99 0.25 10.34
N ALA A 7 6.25 -0.17 10.39
CA ALA A 7 6.78 -1.17 9.47
C ALA A 7 6.29 -2.57 9.89
N SER A 8 5.47 -3.21 9.05
CA SER A 8 4.90 -4.53 9.35
C SER A 8 5.52 -5.59 8.45
N VAL A 9 6.20 -6.57 9.06
CA VAL A 9 6.88 -7.65 8.34
C VAL A 9 5.97 -8.87 8.27
N PHE A 10 5.76 -9.40 7.06
CA PHE A 10 4.96 -10.60 6.88
C PHE A 10 5.74 -11.85 7.29
N HIS A 11 5.21 -12.61 8.26
CA HIS A 11 5.80 -13.85 8.75
C HIS A 11 5.01 -15.11 8.36
N GLY A 12 3.86 -14.95 7.70
CA GLY A 12 2.92 -16.03 7.38
C GLY A 12 1.47 -15.60 7.63
N GLY A 13 0.50 -16.36 7.12
CA GLY A 13 -0.92 -16.06 7.28
C GLY A 13 -1.44 -16.30 8.71
N GLY A 14 -2.47 -15.55 9.10
CA GLY A 14 -3.17 -15.73 10.38
C GLY A 14 -2.42 -15.21 11.62
N GLN A 15 -1.50 -14.26 11.44
CA GLN A 15 -0.72 -13.65 12.51
C GLN A 15 -0.31 -12.22 12.17
N LYS A 16 0.30 -11.50 13.13
CA LYS A 16 0.81 -10.14 12.90
C LYS A 16 1.74 -10.10 11.68
N GLY A 17 1.53 -9.10 10.81
CA GLY A 17 2.17 -9.00 9.50
C GLY A 17 1.25 -9.41 8.35
N ASP A 18 0.30 -10.32 8.58
CA ASP A 18 -0.78 -10.60 7.65
C ASP A 18 -1.88 -9.55 7.79
N PHE A 19 -1.98 -8.63 6.83
CA PHE A 19 -2.95 -7.54 6.90
C PHE A 19 -4.40 -8.01 6.89
N GLY A 20 -4.71 -9.12 6.23
CA GLY A 20 -6.07 -9.68 6.24
C GLY A 20 -6.45 -10.05 7.67
N TRP A 21 -5.57 -10.79 8.34
CA TRP A 21 -5.75 -11.16 9.75
C TRP A 21 -5.75 -9.94 10.68
N MET A 22 -4.82 -8.99 10.50
CA MET A 22 -4.73 -7.79 11.35
C MET A 22 -6.00 -6.94 11.28
N LEU A 23 -6.58 -6.74 10.10
CA LEU A 23 -7.82 -5.97 9.94
C LEU A 23 -9.02 -6.56 10.70
N GLU A 24 -8.99 -7.84 11.02
CA GLU A 24 -10.02 -8.55 11.79
C GLU A 24 -9.82 -8.47 13.32
N GLN A 25 -8.66 -7.99 13.80
CA GLN A 25 -8.40 -7.91 15.23
C GLN A 25 -8.84 -6.55 15.81
N PRO A 26 -9.48 -6.52 17.00
CA PRO A 26 -9.93 -5.27 17.63
C PRO A 26 -8.82 -4.25 17.89
N GLU A 27 -7.59 -4.72 18.13
CA GLU A 27 -6.43 -3.86 18.38
C GLU A 27 -6.05 -2.98 17.18
N TYR A 28 -6.50 -3.32 15.96
CA TYR A 28 -6.26 -2.54 14.74
C TYR A 28 -7.50 -1.80 14.22
N ASP A 29 -8.57 -1.68 15.02
CA ASP A 29 -9.81 -1.01 14.60
C ASP A 29 -9.60 0.46 14.19
N GLY A 30 -8.64 1.14 14.82
CA GLY A 30 -8.24 2.52 14.50
C GLY A 30 -7.13 2.65 13.45
N ALA A 31 -6.64 1.54 12.90
CA ALA A 31 -5.49 1.52 12.00
C ALA A 31 -5.88 1.66 10.52
N PHE A 32 -4.95 2.19 9.73
CA PHE A 32 -5.03 2.27 8.27
C PHE A 32 -3.88 1.48 7.64
N PHE A 33 -4.19 0.66 6.63
CA PHE A 33 -3.22 -0.25 6.01
C PHE A 33 -2.85 0.18 4.59
N ILE A 34 -1.55 0.22 4.30
CA ILE A 34 -1.01 0.54 2.98
C ILE A 34 -0.49 -0.75 2.35
N PHE A 35 -1.13 -1.18 1.25
CA PHE A 35 -0.73 -2.38 0.51
C PHE A 35 -0.07 -2.02 -0.83
N ASN A 36 0.68 -2.97 -1.36
CA ASN A 36 1.31 -2.83 -2.68
C ASN A 36 0.26 -3.19 -3.73
N ASP A 37 -0.14 -2.22 -4.54
CA ASP A 37 -1.14 -2.42 -5.57
C ASP A 37 -0.51 -2.70 -6.93
N ASN A 38 -1.34 -3.21 -7.83
CA ASN A 38 -1.09 -3.23 -9.25
C ASN A 38 -1.56 -1.90 -9.86
N GLU A 39 -0.78 -1.35 -10.80
CA GLU A 39 -1.09 -0.10 -11.51
C GLU A 39 -2.49 -0.11 -12.11
N GLY A 40 -2.91 -1.21 -12.75
CA GLY A 40 -4.21 -1.29 -13.41
C GLY A 40 -5.38 -1.12 -12.44
N GLU A 41 -5.35 -1.83 -11.32
CA GLU A 41 -6.36 -1.75 -10.26
C GLU A 41 -6.31 -0.41 -9.52
N PHE A 42 -5.11 0.16 -9.33
CA PHE A 42 -4.94 1.51 -8.81
C PHE A 42 -5.63 2.54 -9.72
N LEU A 43 -5.37 2.51 -11.02
CA LEU A 43 -5.99 3.43 -11.99
C LEU A 43 -7.50 3.22 -12.09
N ALA A 44 -7.96 1.97 -12.06
CA ALA A 44 -9.37 1.65 -12.01
C ALA A 44 -10.03 2.22 -10.75
N TYR A 45 -9.37 2.12 -9.59
CA TYR A 45 -9.84 2.71 -8.35
C TYR A 45 -9.88 4.25 -8.42
N GLN A 46 -8.85 4.89 -8.96
CA GLN A 46 -8.81 6.36 -9.07
C GLN A 46 -9.90 6.92 -9.99
N SER A 47 -10.29 6.18 -11.03
CA SER A 47 -11.31 6.65 -11.98
C SER A 47 -12.75 6.61 -11.44
N ASP A 48 -13.06 5.72 -10.47
CA ASP A 48 -14.43 5.57 -9.90
C ASP A 48 -14.48 5.61 -8.36
N GLN A 49 -13.37 5.96 -7.70
CA GLN A 49 -13.20 6.19 -6.25
C GLN A 49 -13.99 5.25 -5.33
N GLY A 50 -13.98 3.94 -5.62
CA GLY A 50 -14.43 2.92 -4.68
C GLY A 50 -15.93 2.61 -4.66
N LYS A 51 -16.67 2.90 -5.74
CA LYS A 51 -18.09 2.51 -5.82
C LYS A 51 -18.28 1.02 -6.12
N SER A 52 -17.42 0.44 -6.97
CA SER A 52 -17.30 -1.00 -7.26
C SER A 52 -16.22 -1.22 -8.33
N GLY A 53 -15.81 -2.47 -8.58
CA GLY A 53 -14.97 -2.83 -9.74
C GLY A 53 -13.56 -3.31 -9.40
N PRO A 54 -12.66 -3.40 -10.40
CA PRO A 54 -11.34 -4.02 -10.25
C PRO A 54 -10.51 -3.40 -9.12
N GLY A 55 -10.63 -2.09 -8.93
CA GLY A 55 -10.00 -1.36 -7.82
C GLY A 55 -10.48 -1.75 -6.42
N CYS A 56 -11.53 -2.56 -6.28
CA CYS A 56 -12.02 -3.08 -5.01
C CYS A 56 -11.91 -4.61 -4.90
N MET A 57 -11.40 -5.30 -5.92
CA MET A 57 -11.30 -6.77 -5.89
C MET A 57 -10.06 -7.21 -5.13
N PRO A 58 -10.09 -8.32 -4.36
CA PRO A 58 -8.91 -8.83 -3.68
C PRO A 58 -7.81 -9.20 -4.67
N GLY A 59 -6.58 -8.80 -4.37
CA GLY A 59 -5.37 -9.21 -5.09
C GLY A 59 -4.61 -10.34 -4.37
N GLY A 60 -3.38 -10.60 -4.82
CA GLY A 60 -2.47 -11.54 -4.16
C GLY A 60 -1.61 -10.89 -3.07
N GLY A 61 -1.12 -11.70 -2.13
CA GLY A 61 -0.24 -11.21 -1.05
C GLY A 61 -0.93 -10.14 -0.21
N ASN A 62 -0.24 -9.04 0.10
CA ASN A 62 -0.85 -7.95 0.86
C ASN A 62 -1.97 -7.22 0.09
N ALA A 63 -2.09 -7.36 -1.24
CA ALA A 63 -3.21 -6.80 -1.98
C ALA A 63 -4.54 -7.55 -1.75
N ALA A 64 -4.53 -8.66 -1.00
CA ALA A 64 -5.75 -9.32 -0.56
C ALA A 64 -6.68 -8.36 0.21
N ILE A 65 -6.13 -7.33 0.87
CA ILE A 65 -6.91 -6.33 1.60
C ILE A 65 -7.46 -5.19 0.72
N ARG A 66 -7.26 -5.23 -0.61
CA ARG A 66 -7.79 -4.22 -1.53
C ARG A 66 -9.29 -3.89 -1.31
N PRO A 67 -10.20 -4.84 -1.02
CA PRO A 67 -11.61 -4.51 -0.75
C PRO A 67 -11.82 -3.52 0.40
N TRP A 68 -10.91 -3.46 1.37
CA TRP A 68 -10.99 -2.57 2.53
C TRP A 68 -10.73 -1.09 2.18
N GLN A 69 -10.15 -0.80 1.02
CA GLN A 69 -10.06 0.60 0.53
C GLN A 69 -11.41 1.14 0.04
N CYS A 70 -12.36 0.24 -0.24
CA CYS A 70 -13.72 0.57 -0.65
C CYS A 70 -14.74 0.43 0.50
N ALA A 71 -14.28 0.07 1.70
CA ALA A 71 -15.13 0.06 2.90
C ALA A 71 -15.55 1.48 3.30
N THR A 72 -16.58 1.60 4.14
CA THR A 72 -17.02 2.87 4.72
C THR A 72 -17.01 2.76 6.25
N PRO A 73 -16.08 3.42 6.96
CA PRO A 73 -14.94 4.19 6.41
C PRO A 73 -13.88 3.28 5.75
N PRO A 74 -13.07 3.80 4.80
CA PRO A 74 -11.94 3.05 4.25
C PRO A 74 -10.91 2.74 5.33
N ARG A 75 -10.39 1.51 5.33
CA ARG A 75 -9.33 1.07 6.27
C ARG A 75 -8.03 0.70 5.57
N ALA A 76 -7.98 0.83 4.26
CA ALA A 76 -6.79 0.54 3.47
C ALA A 76 -6.64 1.50 2.28
N GLY A 77 -5.44 1.54 1.70
CA GLY A 77 -5.17 2.24 0.45
C GLY A 77 -3.96 1.65 -0.29
N GLY A 78 -4.11 1.45 -1.59
CA GLY A 78 -3.07 0.87 -2.44
C GLY A 78 -2.08 1.90 -2.96
N ILE A 79 -0.79 1.58 -2.94
CA ILE A 79 0.25 2.29 -3.69
C ILE A 79 0.72 1.39 -4.83
N PRO A 80 0.64 1.84 -6.10
CA PRO A 80 1.01 0.99 -7.22
C PRO A 80 2.51 0.71 -7.21
N THR A 81 2.87 -0.55 -7.46
CA THR A 81 4.26 -1.03 -7.52
C THR A 81 4.63 -1.58 -8.92
N GLY A 82 3.69 -1.49 -9.87
CA GLY A 82 3.84 -1.92 -11.26
C GLY A 82 2.70 -2.84 -11.68
N SER A 83 2.92 -3.62 -12.73
CA SER A 83 1.95 -4.60 -13.23
C SER A 83 2.66 -5.76 -13.90
N TYR A 84 1.94 -6.83 -14.22
CA TYR A 84 2.47 -7.97 -15.00
C TYR A 84 2.91 -7.59 -16.42
N ASN A 85 2.45 -6.46 -16.95
CA ASN A 85 2.82 -6.00 -18.29
C ASN A 85 4.03 -5.06 -18.30
N ILE A 86 4.54 -4.70 -17.12
CA ILE A 86 5.73 -3.86 -16.96
C ILE A 86 6.86 -4.77 -16.51
N THR A 87 7.86 -4.96 -17.35
CA THR A 87 9.01 -5.83 -17.08
C THR A 87 10.33 -5.08 -17.18
N ASP A 88 11.27 -5.41 -16.30
CA ASP A 88 12.66 -4.99 -16.43
C ASP A 88 13.40 -5.77 -17.55
N ALA A 89 14.67 -5.44 -17.77
CA ALA A 89 15.51 -6.09 -18.78
C ALA A 89 15.77 -7.58 -18.51
N ASN A 90 15.50 -8.07 -17.30
CA ASN A 90 15.67 -9.46 -16.88
C ASN A 90 14.33 -10.23 -16.88
N GLY A 91 13.22 -9.58 -17.26
CA GLY A 91 11.89 -10.16 -17.27
C GLY A 91 11.17 -10.15 -15.92
N ASN A 92 11.69 -9.42 -14.92
CA ASN A 92 10.99 -9.27 -13.64
C ASN A 92 9.86 -8.24 -13.79
N HIS A 93 8.70 -8.54 -13.20
CA HIS A 93 7.53 -7.66 -13.25
C HIS A 93 7.58 -6.57 -12.19
N GLY A 94 7.07 -5.38 -12.48
CA GLY A 94 7.08 -4.23 -11.55
C GLY A 94 7.71 -2.99 -12.18
N TYR A 95 7.65 -1.84 -11.52
CA TYR A 95 8.28 -0.63 -12.04
C TYR A 95 9.81 -0.74 -12.06
N PRO A 96 10.48 -0.71 -13.23
CA PRO A 96 11.93 -0.88 -13.31
C PRO A 96 12.71 0.40 -12.96
N SER A 97 12.05 1.56 -12.91
CA SER A 97 12.67 2.85 -12.62
C SER A 97 11.65 3.87 -12.11
N LEU A 98 12.12 4.88 -11.37
CA LEU A 98 11.28 5.97 -10.89
C LEU A 98 11.13 7.07 -11.95
N THR A 99 10.42 6.76 -13.04
CA THR A 99 10.11 7.77 -14.06
C THR A 99 9.19 8.87 -13.49
N PRO A 100 9.12 10.06 -14.13
CA PRO A 100 8.18 11.10 -13.70
C PRO A 100 6.72 10.64 -13.63
N GLU A 101 6.32 9.74 -14.51
CA GLU A 101 4.99 9.13 -14.52
C GLU A 101 4.76 8.22 -13.31
N VAL A 102 5.67 7.26 -13.07
CA VAL A 102 5.61 6.36 -11.91
C VAL A 102 5.60 7.16 -10.61
N LYS A 103 6.45 8.18 -10.52
CA LYS A 103 6.48 9.10 -9.40
C LYS A 103 5.14 9.79 -9.19
N GLY A 104 4.49 10.25 -10.28
CA GLY A 104 3.16 10.86 -10.25
C GLY A 104 2.07 9.91 -9.73
N TYR A 105 2.10 8.63 -10.12
CA TYR A 105 1.18 7.63 -9.57
C TYR A 105 1.37 7.42 -8.07
N ILE A 106 2.62 7.29 -7.62
CA ILE A 106 2.95 7.14 -6.19
C ILE A 106 2.53 8.39 -5.40
N ASP A 107 2.83 9.59 -5.90
CA ASP A 107 2.43 10.86 -5.29
C ASP A 107 0.90 10.94 -5.13
N THR A 108 0.16 10.57 -6.18
CA THR A 108 -1.31 10.56 -6.18
C THR A 108 -1.85 9.57 -5.15
N ALA A 109 -1.31 8.36 -5.09
CA ALA A 109 -1.70 7.34 -4.12
C ALA A 109 -1.49 7.82 -2.68
N VAL A 110 -0.32 8.37 -2.38
CA VAL A 110 0.03 8.86 -1.04
C VAL A 110 -0.82 10.06 -0.63
N ALA A 111 -1.08 11.01 -1.55
CA ALA A 111 -1.97 12.13 -1.27
C ALA A 111 -3.40 11.68 -0.96
N PHE A 112 -3.90 10.68 -1.69
CA PHE A 112 -5.20 10.10 -1.43
C PHE A 112 -5.26 9.39 -0.07
N ILE A 113 -4.24 8.59 0.26
CA ILE A 113 -4.11 7.91 1.56
C ILE A 113 -4.06 8.93 2.70
N ALA A 114 -3.25 9.98 2.58
CA ALA A 114 -3.17 11.06 3.57
C ALA A 114 -4.53 11.71 3.82
N LYS A 115 -5.30 11.97 2.76
CA LYS A 115 -6.66 12.48 2.88
C LYS A 115 -7.57 11.50 3.63
N ARG A 116 -7.51 10.20 3.32
CA ARG A 116 -8.35 9.19 4.00
C ARG A 116 -8.01 9.08 5.48
N ILE A 117 -6.72 9.04 5.84
CA ILE A 117 -6.27 9.04 7.24
C ILE A 117 -6.83 10.26 8.00
N ALA A 118 -6.78 11.44 7.39
CA ALA A 118 -7.33 12.66 7.98
C ALA A 118 -8.86 12.62 8.12
N ASP A 119 -9.58 12.08 7.12
CA ASP A 119 -11.04 11.99 7.12
C ASP A 119 -11.55 10.92 8.12
N THR A 120 -10.81 9.83 8.34
CA THR A 120 -11.20 8.75 9.27
C THR A 120 -10.71 8.97 10.70
N GLY A 121 -9.69 9.81 10.89
CA GLY A 121 -9.07 10.05 12.19
C GLY A 121 -8.15 8.92 12.67
N CYS A 122 -7.67 8.08 11.76
CA CYS A 122 -6.73 6.99 12.09
C CYS A 122 -5.43 7.55 12.68
N THR A 123 -4.93 6.91 13.74
CA THR A 123 -3.67 7.30 14.41
C THR A 123 -2.50 6.40 14.03
N ASP A 124 -2.76 5.21 13.49
CA ASP A 124 -1.76 4.19 13.21
C ASP A 124 -1.84 3.77 11.75
N VAL A 125 -0.70 3.79 11.07
CA VAL A 125 -0.57 3.43 9.66
C VAL A 125 0.41 2.28 9.53
N TYR A 126 -0.02 1.17 8.96
CA TYR A 126 0.83 0.00 8.73
C TYR A 126 1.14 -0.14 7.25
N TYR A 127 2.41 -0.39 6.91
CA TYR A 127 2.82 -0.76 5.56
C TYR A 127 3.64 -2.04 5.55
N SER A 128 3.61 -2.73 4.42
CA SER A 128 4.33 -4.00 4.24
C SER A 128 5.82 -3.73 4.10
N SER A 129 6.61 -4.09 5.11
CA SER A 129 8.06 -3.88 5.15
C SER A 129 8.84 -5.16 4.87
N ASP A 130 10.07 -5.01 4.38
CA ASP A 130 11.05 -6.10 4.27
C ASP A 130 11.82 -6.37 5.59
N GLY A 131 11.54 -5.59 6.64
CA GLY A 131 12.21 -5.69 7.95
C GLY A 131 13.58 -5.01 8.03
N ASN A 132 14.05 -4.40 6.94
CA ASN A 132 15.34 -3.74 6.82
C ASN A 132 15.22 -2.25 6.46
N GLY A 133 14.05 -1.65 6.75
CA GLY A 133 13.73 -0.26 6.42
C GLY A 133 13.24 -0.04 4.99
N GLY A 134 13.01 -1.11 4.23
CA GLY A 134 12.46 -1.07 2.88
C GLY A 134 11.03 -1.59 2.78
N LEU A 135 10.54 -1.67 1.54
CA LEU A 135 9.21 -2.16 1.20
C LEU A 135 9.26 -3.68 0.97
N GLY A 136 8.40 -4.43 1.65
CA GLY A 136 8.26 -5.85 1.42
C GLY A 136 7.62 -6.10 0.06
N THR A 137 8.32 -6.75 -0.86
CA THR A 137 7.86 -7.02 -2.23
C THR A 137 8.15 -8.47 -2.61
N HIS A 138 7.13 -9.20 -3.08
CA HIS A 138 7.26 -10.63 -3.46
C HIS A 138 6.58 -10.98 -4.80
N ILE A 139 5.46 -10.32 -5.14
CA ILE A 139 4.76 -10.55 -6.41
C ILE A 139 5.40 -9.77 -7.55
N PHE A 140 5.71 -8.51 -7.29
CA PHE A 140 6.47 -7.65 -8.19
C PHE A 140 7.84 -7.38 -7.59
N SER A 141 8.79 -7.01 -8.45
CA SER A 141 10.16 -6.62 -8.15
C SER A 141 10.40 -5.19 -8.66
N PRO A 142 9.79 -4.17 -8.06
CA PRO A 142 10.09 -2.78 -8.42
C PRO A 142 11.54 -2.49 -8.10
N SER A 143 12.15 -1.55 -8.83
CA SER A 143 13.54 -1.20 -8.59
C SER A 143 13.75 -0.62 -7.18
N PRO A 144 14.97 -0.73 -6.62
CA PRO A 144 15.28 -0.16 -5.31
C PRO A 144 14.99 1.34 -5.19
N GLU A 145 15.11 2.09 -6.29
CA GLU A 145 14.76 3.50 -6.35
C GLU A 145 13.27 3.73 -6.11
N VAL A 146 12.41 2.91 -6.73
CA VAL A 146 10.95 2.98 -6.59
C VAL A 146 10.53 2.61 -5.17
N THR A 147 11.03 1.50 -4.62
CA THR A 147 10.67 1.06 -3.27
C THR A 147 11.14 2.05 -2.20
N SER A 148 12.35 2.59 -2.34
CA SER A 148 12.88 3.63 -1.45
C SER A 148 12.02 4.89 -1.50
N TYR A 149 11.57 5.28 -2.69
CA TYR A 149 10.69 6.43 -2.85
C TYR A 149 9.34 6.22 -2.18
N ILE A 150 8.73 5.04 -2.36
CA ILE A 150 7.46 4.68 -1.71
C ILE A 150 7.59 4.76 -0.18
N VAL A 151 8.62 4.11 0.40
CA VAL A 151 8.83 4.12 1.86
C VAL A 151 9.06 5.53 2.38
N SER A 152 9.87 6.35 1.69
CA SER A 152 10.07 7.75 2.06
C SER A 152 8.76 8.53 2.11
N LYS A 153 7.85 8.27 1.17
CA LYS A 153 6.56 8.95 1.09
C LYS A 153 5.57 8.45 2.14
N ILE A 154 5.56 7.15 2.44
CA ILE A 154 4.78 6.57 3.54
C ILE A 154 5.27 7.17 4.88
N ASN A 155 6.57 7.20 5.12
CA ASN A 155 7.15 7.75 6.33
C ASN A 155 6.87 9.26 6.49
N SER A 156 6.61 9.98 5.40
CA SER A 156 6.20 11.40 5.47
C SER A 156 4.78 11.62 5.99
N LEU A 157 3.97 10.56 6.14
CA LEU A 157 2.60 10.63 6.67
C LEU A 157 2.55 10.84 8.20
N GLY A 158 3.63 10.56 8.93
CA GLY A 158 3.63 10.60 10.38
C GLY A 158 5.00 10.35 11.02
N THR A 159 5.02 10.14 12.33
CA THR A 159 6.22 9.72 13.07
C THR A 159 6.46 8.24 12.83
N VAL A 160 7.68 7.85 12.47
CA VAL A 160 8.04 6.44 12.27
C VAL A 160 8.26 5.78 13.63
N ASP A 161 7.59 4.65 13.87
CA ASP A 161 7.84 3.81 15.05
C ASP A 161 9.19 3.11 14.92
N SER A 162 10.03 3.21 15.95
CA SER A 162 11.45 2.84 15.93
C SER A 162 11.75 1.59 16.74
#